data_AF-K1WW85-F1
#
_entry.id   AF-K1WW85-F1
#
_cell.length_a   1.000
_cell.length_b   1.000
_cell.length_c   1.000
_cell.angle_alpha   90.00
_cell.angle_beta   90.00
_cell.angle_gamma   90.00
#
_symmetry.space_group_name_H-M   'P 1'
#
loop_
_entity.id
_entity.type
_entity.pdbx_description
1 polymer ?
#
loop_
_entity_poly.entity_id
_entity_poly.type
_entity_poly.pdbx_seq_one_letter_code
_entity_poly.pdbx_strand_id
1 'polypeptide(L)'
;MLSQQSTKHEKVQYQHPCLYKTTQTFFSCIVLSSPSTPSSLHSQPAYAHSSIRSSSSQSSFQTDTATFQTASTPSPSPSPSPSPSPSPSPPPQIPPPPPTSSHGHPRRTLKEAQGHRRRIWGSTIAKIVAENTRAHPDLFQTDVQMWVFEEEVTIAKDSKHYDLSKGDTPQKLTEIINTFHENVKYLPNITLPSNIIANPSLVDAAKDSSILIFNLPHQFIGRISKQLEGNILPFARGISCIKGVNVTSSEISLFSEWIGEGLGIYCGALSGANIANEIAQEKWCETTIAYDPPPVDSRVTTPAGPSPSSSSINLTITPVDEPHRDVLGRVSKIKLKAVPAQYPPLDHALFRTLFHRPYFHVRMVSDVAGVSLGGALKNIVALAAGFVEGRGWGDNAKAAVMRVGLLEMVKFGKEFFGQTVHAGTFTEESCGVADMITSCSGGRNFRCAKMAIEKGISVDEVEKLELNGQKLQGTSTAKEVNSFLKSQGREDEYPLFKAVLDILEGQKTVDDIPALLARADGD
;
A
#
# COMPACT_ATOMS: atom_id res chain seq x y z
N MET A 1 -6.84 54.04 39.56
CA MET A 1 -6.66 54.53 38.18
C MET A 1 -5.26 54.17 37.71
N LEU A 2 -5.18 53.42 36.61
CA LEU A 2 -4.07 53.33 35.64
C LEU A 2 -2.63 53.26 36.18
N SER A 3 -2.03 52.08 36.07
CA SER A 3 -0.66 52.00 35.53
C SER A 3 -0.57 50.82 34.55
N GLN A 4 -0.20 51.16 33.31
CA GLN A 4 0.13 50.21 32.26
C GLN A 4 1.48 49.57 32.58
N GLN A 5 1.54 48.24 32.63
CA GLN A 5 2.78 47.49 32.44
C GLN A 5 2.64 46.66 31.16
N SER A 6 3.31 47.16 30.12
CA SER A 6 3.55 46.46 28.86
C SER A 6 4.58 45.36 29.09
N THR A 7 4.13 44.11 29.21
CA THR A 7 5.00 42.93 29.14
C THR A 7 5.32 42.65 27.67
N LYS A 8 6.58 42.88 27.29
CA LYS A 8 7.14 42.41 26.02
C LYS A 8 7.17 40.88 26.04
N HIS A 9 6.30 40.25 25.25
CA HIS A 9 6.46 38.84 24.89
C HIS A 9 7.60 38.73 23.87
N GLU A 10 8.75 38.26 24.34
CA GLU A 10 9.88 37.87 23.50
C GLU A 10 9.51 36.58 22.76
N LYS A 11 9.25 36.72 21.45
CA LYS A 11 9.10 35.58 20.53
C LYS A 11 10.47 34.90 20.41
N VAL A 12 10.65 33.78 21.11
CA VAL A 12 11.77 32.88 20.83
C VAL A 12 11.46 32.13 19.53
N GLN A 13 11.97 32.70 18.44
CA GLN A 13 11.96 32.10 17.11
C GLN A 13 13.05 31.03 17.08
N TYR A 14 12.70 29.76 17.28
CA TYR A 14 13.60 28.64 17.04
C TYR A 14 13.89 28.53 15.54
N GLN A 15 14.92 29.22 15.07
CA GLN A 15 15.59 28.91 13.82
C GLN A 15 16.55 27.74 14.05
N HIS A 16 16.12 26.53 13.71
CA HIS A 16 17.04 25.41 13.50
C HIS A 16 17.19 25.15 12.00
N PRO A 17 18.35 25.44 11.38
CA PRO A 17 18.67 24.96 10.05
C PRO A 17 19.18 23.52 10.17
N CYS A 18 18.27 22.56 10.36
CA CYS A 18 18.61 21.14 10.17
C CYS A 18 18.33 20.76 8.72
N LEU A 19 19.40 20.58 7.95
CA LEU A 19 19.42 20.09 6.58
C LEU A 19 18.73 18.71 6.46
N TYR A 20 17.44 18.70 6.13
CA TYR A 20 16.76 17.50 5.61
C TYR A 20 17.05 17.34 4.12
N LYS A 21 18.24 16.84 3.77
CA LYS A 21 18.51 16.33 2.40
C LYS A 21 17.71 15.04 2.21
N THR A 22 16.50 15.17 1.66
CA THR A 22 15.54 14.07 1.47
C THR A 22 15.18 13.97 0.00
N THR A 23 15.43 12.82 -0.59
CA THR A 23 15.15 12.54 -2.00
C THR A 23 13.74 12.01 -2.12
N GLN A 24 13.01 12.68 -2.99
CA GLN A 24 11.59 12.53 -3.23
C GLN A 24 11.43 11.57 -4.42
N THR A 25 10.47 10.66 -4.39
CA THR A 25 10.16 9.79 -5.54
C THR A 25 8.66 9.75 -5.76
N PHE A 26 8.27 9.89 -7.02
CA PHE A 26 6.92 10.06 -7.56
C PHE A 26 6.98 9.30 -8.88
N PHE A 27 5.90 8.62 -9.23
CA PHE A 27 5.89 7.75 -10.39
C PHE A 27 4.67 8.06 -11.21
N SER A 28 4.84 8.02 -12.51
CA SER A 28 3.80 8.37 -13.46
C SER A 28 3.86 7.36 -14.60
N CYS A 29 2.71 6.75 -14.88
CA CYS A 29 2.56 5.69 -15.87
C CYS A 29 1.57 6.14 -16.94
N ILE A 30 1.91 5.92 -18.20
CA ILE A 30 1.08 6.29 -19.34
C ILE A 30 0.29 5.05 -19.79
N VAL A 31 -1.04 5.13 -19.80
CA VAL A 31 -1.93 4.11 -20.41
C VAL A 31 -2.05 4.40 -21.90
N LEU A 32 -2.06 3.37 -22.74
CA LEU A 32 -2.16 3.56 -24.19
C LEU A 32 -3.57 3.98 -24.61
N SER A 33 -3.61 4.76 -25.69
CA SER A 33 -4.80 4.85 -26.51
C SER A 33 -4.90 3.59 -27.39
N SER A 34 -6.12 3.09 -27.58
CA SER A 34 -6.44 1.90 -28.38
C SER A 34 -5.90 2.06 -29.81
N PRO A 35 -5.29 1.01 -30.41
CA PRO A 35 -4.76 1.10 -31.75
C PRO A 35 -5.89 0.95 -32.77
N SER A 36 -6.43 2.06 -33.27
CA SER A 36 -7.23 2.03 -34.48
C SER A 36 -7.12 3.32 -35.30
N THR A 37 -6.00 3.46 -36.01
CA THR A 37 -5.94 4.10 -37.33
C THR A 37 -4.68 3.63 -38.05
N PRO A 38 -4.76 2.83 -39.13
CA PRO A 38 -3.63 2.65 -40.03
C PRO A 38 -3.47 3.92 -40.86
N SER A 39 -2.39 4.66 -40.61
CA SER A 39 -1.91 5.72 -41.49
C SER A 39 -1.32 5.09 -42.76
N SER A 40 -2.04 5.28 -43.87
CA SER A 40 -1.57 5.39 -45.26
C SER A 40 -0.29 4.61 -45.63
N LEU A 41 -0.46 3.49 -46.33
CA LEU A 41 0.58 2.90 -47.18
C LEU A 41 0.13 2.90 -48.63
N HIS A 42 0.91 3.61 -49.44
CA HIS A 42 0.87 3.61 -50.89
C HIS A 42 1.09 2.21 -51.49
N SER A 43 0.45 2.01 -52.64
CA SER A 43 0.79 1.11 -53.75
C SER A 43 0.79 -0.41 -53.51
N GLN A 44 -0.25 -1.05 -54.07
CA GLN A 44 -0.20 -2.45 -54.51
C GLN A 44 0.77 -2.66 -55.68
N PRO A 45 1.15 -3.92 -55.97
CA PRO A 45 0.51 -4.55 -57.12
C PRO A 45 -0.06 -5.95 -56.84
N ALA A 46 -1.09 -6.27 -57.64
CA ALA A 46 -1.92 -7.46 -57.63
C ALA A 46 -1.18 -8.73 -58.10
N TYR A 47 -1.61 -9.91 -57.60
CA TYR A 47 -1.70 -11.15 -58.39
C TYR A 47 -2.79 -12.11 -57.86
N ALA A 48 -3.78 -12.33 -58.74
CA ALA A 48 -4.60 -13.50 -59.06
C ALA A 48 -4.99 -14.59 -58.03
N HIS A 49 -6.32 -14.69 -57.85
CA HIS A 49 -7.20 -15.86 -57.79
C HIS A 49 -6.61 -17.30 -57.75
N SER A 50 -7.12 -18.10 -56.80
CA SER A 50 -7.79 -19.37 -57.14
C SER A 50 -8.81 -19.78 -56.05
N SER A 51 -9.99 -20.19 -56.50
CA SER A 51 -11.15 -20.60 -55.72
C SER A 51 -11.23 -22.13 -55.69
N ILE A 52 -11.48 -22.78 -54.53
CA ILE A 52 -12.08 -24.13 -54.50
C ILE A 52 -13.04 -24.31 -53.30
N ARG A 53 -14.33 -24.39 -53.68
CA ARG A 53 -15.50 -25.15 -53.21
C ARG A 53 -15.61 -25.72 -51.77
N SER A 54 -16.74 -25.30 -51.18
CA SER A 54 -17.74 -26.01 -50.38
C SER A 54 -17.76 -27.55 -50.39
N SER A 55 -18.03 -28.14 -49.22
CA SER A 55 -19.03 -29.21 -49.09
C SER A 55 -19.67 -29.21 -47.69
N SER A 56 -20.99 -29.38 -47.71
CA SER A 56 -21.92 -29.46 -46.59
C SER A 56 -22.43 -30.89 -46.48
N SER A 57 -22.62 -31.41 -45.26
CA SER A 57 -23.53 -32.54 -45.02
C SER A 57 -24.11 -32.49 -43.61
N GLN A 58 -25.44 -32.43 -43.56
CA GLN A 58 -26.32 -32.58 -42.41
C GLN A 58 -26.48 -34.05 -42.01
N SER A 59 -26.75 -34.32 -40.72
CA SER A 59 -27.71 -35.33 -40.22
C SER A 59 -27.77 -35.20 -38.69
N SER A 60 -28.79 -34.56 -38.11
CA SER A 60 -30.08 -35.12 -37.64
C SER A 60 -30.05 -35.59 -36.19
N PHE A 61 -30.92 -34.97 -35.39
CA PHE A 61 -31.28 -35.24 -34.00
C PHE A 61 -31.87 -36.63 -33.79
N GLN A 62 -31.63 -37.23 -32.62
CA GLN A 62 -32.62 -38.04 -31.92
C GLN A 62 -32.39 -37.94 -30.39
N THR A 63 -33.43 -37.46 -29.72
CA THR A 63 -33.69 -37.51 -28.28
C THR A 63 -34.14 -38.91 -27.89
N ASP A 64 -33.66 -39.43 -26.76
CA ASP A 64 -34.39 -40.45 -26.01
C ASP A 64 -34.34 -40.19 -24.50
N THR A 65 -35.51 -40.39 -23.90
CA THR A 65 -35.88 -40.11 -22.51
C THR A 65 -35.94 -41.44 -21.78
N ALA A 66 -35.44 -41.53 -20.55
CA ALA A 66 -35.81 -42.63 -19.65
C ALA A 66 -35.83 -42.18 -18.18
N THR A 67 -36.90 -42.57 -17.51
CA THR A 67 -37.42 -42.08 -16.23
C THR A 67 -37.06 -43.04 -15.09
N PHE A 68 -36.74 -42.47 -13.92
CA PHE A 68 -36.80 -42.93 -12.51
C PHE A 68 -36.91 -44.43 -12.14
N GLN A 69 -36.07 -44.85 -11.17
CA GLN A 69 -36.52 -45.64 -10.02
C GLN A 69 -35.59 -45.49 -8.79
N THR A 70 -36.22 -45.31 -7.63
CA THR A 70 -35.67 -45.17 -6.27
C THR A 70 -35.56 -46.52 -5.55
N ALA A 71 -34.49 -46.77 -4.77
CA ALA A 71 -34.51 -47.74 -3.65
C ALA A 71 -33.31 -47.58 -2.67
N SER A 72 -33.63 -47.13 -1.45
CA SER A 72 -33.25 -47.63 -0.10
C SER A 72 -31.81 -48.04 0.29
N THR A 73 -31.39 -47.45 1.41
CA THR A 73 -30.25 -47.72 2.32
C THR A 73 -30.29 -49.07 3.06
N PRO A 74 -29.12 -49.55 3.54
CA PRO A 74 -29.04 -50.26 4.82
C PRO A 74 -27.96 -49.72 5.79
N SER A 75 -28.26 -49.80 7.10
CA SER A 75 -27.45 -49.40 8.26
C SER A 75 -26.59 -50.58 8.81
N PRO A 76 -25.71 -50.40 9.84
CA PRO A 76 -24.40 -51.08 9.91
C PRO A 76 -24.27 -52.17 11.00
N SER A 77 -23.17 -52.94 10.96
CA SER A 77 -22.67 -53.80 12.06
C SER A 77 -21.19 -54.21 11.82
N PRO A 78 -20.45 -54.77 12.81
CA PRO A 78 -19.76 -54.07 13.90
C PRO A 78 -18.21 -54.19 13.84
N SER A 79 -17.53 -53.34 14.63
CA SER A 79 -16.07 -53.16 14.75
C SER A 79 -15.35 -54.31 15.46
N PRO A 80 -14.08 -54.63 15.10
CA PRO A 80 -13.16 -55.34 15.98
C PRO A 80 -12.18 -54.39 16.71
N SER A 81 -11.88 -54.74 17.97
CA SER A 81 -11.01 -54.07 18.94
C SER A 81 -9.50 -54.11 18.60
N PRO A 82 -8.66 -53.23 19.21
CA PRO A 82 -7.33 -52.88 18.69
C PRO A 82 -6.18 -53.72 19.25
N SER A 83 -5.17 -53.97 18.41
CA SER A 83 -3.87 -54.54 18.75
C SER A 83 -2.82 -53.44 19.03
N PRO A 84 -1.80 -53.67 19.88
CA PRO A 84 -0.96 -52.61 20.44
C PRO A 84 0.08 -52.06 19.45
N SER A 85 0.27 -50.74 19.55
CA SER A 85 1.19 -49.90 18.78
C SER A 85 2.68 -50.19 19.05
N PRO A 86 3.55 -50.20 18.02
CA PRO A 86 4.99 -50.16 18.23
C PRO A 86 5.47 -48.74 18.59
N SER A 87 6.44 -48.68 19.51
CA SER A 87 7.10 -47.48 20.04
C SER A 87 7.71 -46.56 18.96
N PRO A 88 7.73 -45.24 19.16
CA PRO A 88 8.29 -44.29 18.20
C PRO A 88 9.82 -44.31 18.21
N SER A 89 10.42 -44.42 17.03
CA SER A 89 11.86 -44.21 16.81
C SER A 89 12.24 -42.75 17.09
N PRO A 90 13.44 -42.47 17.64
CA PRO A 90 13.88 -41.11 17.91
C PRO A 90 14.14 -40.34 16.60
N PRO A 91 13.94 -39.00 16.59
CA PRO A 91 14.18 -38.19 15.41
C PRO A 91 15.67 -38.17 15.03
N PRO A 92 16.01 -38.05 13.73
CA PRO A 92 17.40 -37.94 13.30
C PRO A 92 18.04 -36.67 13.88
N GLN A 93 19.20 -36.83 14.52
CA GLN A 93 20.01 -35.73 15.04
C GLN A 93 20.55 -34.88 13.89
N ILE A 94 20.17 -33.61 13.85
CA ILE A 94 20.78 -32.59 12.99
C ILE A 94 22.19 -32.31 13.54
N PRO A 95 23.27 -32.39 12.74
CA PRO A 95 24.61 -32.04 13.22
C PRO A 95 24.67 -30.56 13.61
N PRO A 96 25.40 -30.20 14.67
CA PRO A 96 25.52 -28.80 15.11
C PRO A 96 26.17 -27.96 13.99
N PRO A 97 25.78 -26.68 13.85
CA PRO A 97 26.42 -25.79 12.89
C PRO A 97 27.91 -25.64 13.21
N PRO A 98 28.77 -25.47 12.20
CA PRO A 98 30.20 -25.26 12.42
C PRO A 98 30.42 -23.96 13.21
N PRO A 99 31.50 -23.88 14.01
CA PRO A 99 31.78 -22.70 14.82
C PRO A 99 31.97 -21.48 13.91
N THR A 100 31.19 -20.43 14.17
CA THR A 100 31.32 -19.14 13.48
C THR A 100 32.67 -18.52 13.82
N SER A 101 33.60 -18.57 12.87
CA SER A 101 34.81 -17.75 12.90
C SER A 101 34.39 -16.28 12.81
N SER A 102 34.69 -15.51 13.85
CA SER A 102 34.53 -14.07 13.89
C SER A 102 35.42 -13.40 12.83
N HIS A 103 34.86 -13.11 11.67
CA HIS A 103 35.42 -12.12 10.75
C HIS A 103 34.49 -10.91 10.77
N GLY A 104 35.02 -9.81 11.30
CA GLY A 104 34.29 -8.58 11.52
C GLY A 104 33.74 -8.04 10.20
N HIS A 105 32.43 -8.11 10.04
CA HIS A 105 31.75 -7.30 9.05
C HIS A 105 31.87 -5.82 9.45
N PRO A 106 32.24 -4.91 8.52
CA PRO A 106 32.24 -3.49 8.83
C PRO A 106 30.81 -3.06 9.13
N ARG A 107 30.61 -2.52 10.35
CA ARG A 107 29.37 -1.86 10.76
C ARG A 107 29.07 -0.71 9.79
N ARG A 108 28.25 -0.96 8.75
CA ARG A 108 27.55 0.11 8.05
C ARG A 108 26.65 0.80 9.07
N THR A 109 26.82 2.11 9.22
CA THR A 109 26.07 2.90 10.21
C THR A 109 24.57 2.89 9.86
N LEU A 110 23.71 2.76 10.88
CA LEU A 110 22.23 2.77 10.77
C LEU A 110 21.65 4.04 10.07
N LYS A 111 22.48 5.06 9.75
CA LYS A 111 22.11 6.26 8.97
C LYS A 111 21.53 5.93 7.58
N GLU A 112 21.98 4.85 6.95
CA GLU A 112 21.64 4.56 5.56
C GLU A 112 20.36 3.70 5.41
N ALA A 113 20.12 2.73 6.30
CA ALA A 113 19.13 1.67 6.10
C ALA A 113 17.65 2.06 6.25
N GLN A 114 17.32 3.16 6.93
CA GLN A 114 15.93 3.50 7.27
C GLN A 114 15.28 4.45 6.24
N GLY A 115 16.02 5.42 5.71
CA GLY A 115 15.59 6.31 4.61
C GLY A 115 15.45 5.54 3.32
N HIS A 116 16.27 4.50 3.19
CA HIS A 116 16.13 3.45 2.22
C HIS A 116 14.70 2.90 2.16
N ARG A 117 14.03 2.43 3.23
CA ARG A 117 12.78 1.63 3.05
C ARG A 117 11.59 2.31 2.36
N ARG A 118 11.34 3.61 2.56
CA ARG A 118 10.30 4.32 1.78
C ARG A 118 10.76 4.61 0.34
N ARG A 119 12.07 4.80 0.15
CA ARG A 119 12.72 5.08 -1.15
C ARG A 119 12.93 3.79 -1.98
N ILE A 120 13.07 2.64 -1.31
CA ILE A 120 13.01 1.27 -1.81
C ILE A 120 11.62 1.05 -2.43
N TRP A 121 10.55 1.38 -1.69
CA TRP A 121 9.19 1.10 -2.14
C TRP A 121 8.85 1.76 -3.48
N GLY A 122 9.33 2.98 -3.69
CA GLY A 122 9.20 3.66 -4.96
C GLY A 122 9.77 2.85 -6.12
N SER A 123 11.06 2.50 -6.03
CA SER A 123 11.76 1.73 -7.06
C SER A 123 11.17 0.32 -7.23
N THR A 124 10.72 -0.31 -6.15
CA THR A 124 10.05 -1.62 -6.17
C THR A 124 8.73 -1.58 -6.94
N ILE A 125 7.87 -0.59 -6.68
CA ILE A 125 6.60 -0.45 -7.40
C ILE A 125 6.84 -0.10 -8.88
N ALA A 126 7.83 0.76 -9.17
CA ALA A 126 8.19 1.06 -10.56
C ALA A 126 8.65 -0.19 -11.31
N LYS A 127 9.44 -1.07 -10.67
CA LYS A 127 9.82 -2.38 -11.22
C LYS A 127 8.58 -3.22 -11.58
N ILE A 128 7.63 -3.35 -10.68
CA ILE A 128 6.38 -4.10 -10.91
C ILE A 128 5.60 -3.52 -12.09
N VAL A 129 5.39 -2.21 -12.08
CA VAL A 129 4.63 -1.50 -13.12
C VAL A 129 5.31 -1.67 -14.47
N ALA A 130 6.62 -1.44 -14.56
CA ALA A 130 7.38 -1.57 -15.80
C ALA A 130 7.45 -3.00 -16.34
N GLU A 131 7.46 -4.02 -15.47
CA GLU A 131 7.32 -5.41 -15.91
C GLU A 131 5.97 -5.66 -16.58
N ASN A 132 4.89 -5.16 -15.99
CA ASN A 132 3.54 -5.36 -16.50
C ASN A 132 3.23 -4.51 -17.72
N THR A 133 3.72 -3.26 -17.81
CA THR A 133 3.54 -2.46 -19.03
C THR A 133 4.23 -3.09 -20.22
N ARG A 134 5.43 -3.65 -20.02
CA ARG A 134 6.16 -4.41 -21.04
C ARG A 134 5.47 -5.72 -21.41
N ALA A 135 4.81 -6.38 -20.47
CA ALA A 135 4.08 -7.62 -20.71
C ALA A 135 2.72 -7.40 -21.42
N HIS A 136 2.16 -6.18 -21.32
CA HIS A 136 0.84 -5.82 -21.84
C HIS A 136 0.90 -4.55 -22.72
N PRO A 137 1.65 -4.57 -23.84
CA PRO A 137 1.81 -3.41 -24.72
C PRO A 137 0.54 -3.06 -25.52
N ASP A 138 -0.51 -3.88 -25.42
CA ASP A 138 -1.85 -3.61 -25.94
C ASP A 138 -2.66 -2.69 -25.00
N LEU A 139 -2.29 -2.63 -23.72
CA LEU A 139 -2.98 -1.84 -22.69
C LEU A 139 -2.16 -0.62 -22.21
N PHE A 140 -0.84 -0.76 -22.09
CA PHE A 140 0.02 0.24 -21.45
C PHE A 140 1.21 0.63 -22.30
N GLN A 141 1.63 1.88 -22.16
CA GLN A 141 2.82 2.34 -22.84
C GLN A 141 3.98 1.63 -22.17
N THR A 142 4.86 1.03 -22.98
CA THR A 142 5.98 0.24 -22.46
C THR A 142 6.82 1.06 -21.50
N ASP A 143 7.14 2.31 -21.85
CA ASP A 143 7.98 3.17 -21.03
C ASP A 143 7.25 3.73 -19.81
N VAL A 144 7.88 3.60 -18.64
CA VAL A 144 7.36 4.09 -17.35
C VAL A 144 8.24 5.25 -16.87
N GLN A 145 7.63 6.41 -16.65
CA GLN A 145 8.31 7.58 -16.11
C GLN A 145 8.42 7.44 -14.58
N MET A 146 9.64 7.57 -14.08
CA MET A 146 9.95 7.57 -12.66
C MET A 146 10.55 8.91 -12.31
N TRP A 147 9.80 9.79 -11.66
CA TRP A 147 10.41 11.01 -11.13
C TRP A 147 11.32 10.69 -9.96
N VAL A 148 12.58 11.11 -10.10
CA VAL A 148 13.60 10.99 -9.07
C VAL A 148 14.07 12.39 -8.75
N PHE A 149 13.92 12.82 -7.49
CA PHE A 149 14.54 14.07 -7.06
C PHE A 149 16.05 13.98 -7.29
N GLU A 150 16.58 14.93 -8.06
CA GLU A 150 17.97 14.85 -8.50
C GLU A 150 18.94 14.94 -7.32
N GLU A 151 19.91 14.04 -7.32
CA GLU A 151 20.96 13.99 -6.32
C GLU A 151 22.27 13.62 -6.97
N GLU A 152 23.34 14.21 -6.46
CA GLU A 152 24.69 13.73 -6.76
C GLU A 152 25.03 12.58 -5.79
N VAL A 153 25.38 11.43 -6.36
CA VAL A 153 25.65 10.20 -5.65
C VAL A 153 27.00 9.65 -6.08
N THR A 154 27.84 9.36 -5.10
CA THR A 154 29.07 8.57 -5.31
C THR A 154 28.70 7.08 -5.26
N ILE A 155 29.07 6.33 -6.30
CA ILE A 155 28.87 4.88 -6.34
C ILE A 155 29.83 4.25 -5.33
N ALA A 156 29.32 3.41 -4.42
CA ALA A 156 30.14 2.77 -3.40
C ALA A 156 31.17 1.80 -4.03
N LYS A 157 32.36 1.70 -3.43
CA LYS A 157 33.47 0.85 -3.94
C LYS A 157 33.14 -0.64 -4.01
N ASP A 158 32.15 -1.08 -3.24
CA ASP A 158 31.64 -2.45 -3.24
C ASP A 158 30.45 -2.66 -4.20
N SER A 159 30.02 -1.63 -4.92
CA SER A 159 29.03 -1.75 -5.99
C SER A 159 29.65 -2.36 -7.24
N LYS A 160 28.90 -3.23 -7.93
CA LYS A 160 29.29 -3.79 -9.24
C LYS A 160 29.44 -2.73 -10.34
N HIS A 161 28.89 -1.53 -10.13
CA HIS A 161 28.96 -0.40 -11.07
C HIS A 161 30.06 0.61 -10.74
N TYR A 162 30.92 0.30 -9.75
CA TYR A 162 32.03 1.19 -9.40
C TYR A 162 33.08 1.20 -10.51
N ASP A 163 33.42 2.39 -11.00
CA ASP A 163 34.41 2.60 -12.04
C ASP A 163 35.66 3.25 -11.43
N LEU A 164 36.78 2.52 -11.46
CA LEU A 164 38.07 2.98 -10.94
C LEU A 164 38.53 4.29 -11.60
N SER A 165 38.17 4.52 -12.86
CA SER A 165 38.54 5.75 -13.59
C SER A 165 37.77 6.98 -13.10
N LYS A 166 36.53 6.78 -12.62
CA LYS A 166 35.69 7.83 -12.04
C LYS A 166 35.91 8.00 -10.54
N GLY A 167 36.45 6.99 -9.86
CA GLY A 167 36.75 7.05 -8.43
C GLY A 167 35.52 7.44 -7.60
N ASP A 168 35.72 8.37 -6.66
CA ASP A 168 34.67 8.86 -5.75
C ASP A 168 33.88 10.06 -6.32
N THR A 169 34.00 10.35 -7.63
CA THR A 169 33.30 11.49 -8.28
C THR A 169 31.77 11.33 -8.22
N PRO A 170 31.05 12.31 -7.66
CA PRO A 170 29.59 12.28 -7.63
C PRO A 170 28.99 12.31 -9.04
N GLN A 171 27.96 11.49 -9.26
CA GLN A 171 27.22 11.40 -10.53
C GLN A 171 25.72 11.61 -10.26
N LYS A 172 24.99 12.14 -11.24
CA LYS A 172 23.54 12.33 -11.11
C LYS A 172 22.83 10.99 -10.95
N LEU A 173 21.96 10.88 -9.96
CA LEU A 173 21.25 9.64 -9.66
C LEU A 173 20.37 9.19 -10.83
N THR A 174 19.74 10.13 -11.54
CA THR A 174 18.92 9.81 -12.73
C THR A 174 19.76 9.19 -13.84
N GLU A 175 20.95 9.75 -14.12
CA GLU A 175 21.90 9.23 -15.11
C GLU A 175 22.40 7.84 -14.73
N ILE A 176 22.73 7.61 -13.45
CA ILE A 176 23.11 6.29 -12.92
C ILE A 176 21.99 5.28 -13.16
N ILE A 177 20.75 5.61 -12.78
CA ILE A 177 19.61 4.70 -12.94
C ILE A 177 19.35 4.39 -14.41
N ASN A 178 19.36 5.39 -15.28
CA ASN A 178 19.12 5.18 -16.71
C ASN A 178 20.23 4.40 -17.41
N THR A 179 21.47 4.48 -16.91
CA THR A 179 22.63 3.77 -17.48
C THR A 179 22.71 2.33 -17.00
N PHE A 180 22.57 2.13 -15.70
CA PHE A 180 22.82 0.83 -15.06
C PHE A 180 21.55 0.04 -14.74
N HIS A 181 20.39 0.67 -14.93
CA HIS A 181 19.08 0.15 -14.53
C HIS A 181 19.10 -0.34 -13.09
N GLU A 182 19.67 0.46 -12.19
CA GLU A 182 19.78 0.16 -10.77
C GLU A 182 19.74 1.45 -9.96
N ASN A 183 18.87 1.51 -8.96
CA ASN A 183 18.90 2.58 -7.98
C ASN A 183 19.95 2.28 -6.91
N VAL A 184 21.22 2.52 -7.24
CA VAL A 184 22.38 2.14 -6.40
C VAL A 184 22.32 2.72 -4.98
N LYS A 185 21.58 3.81 -4.78
CA LYS A 185 21.45 4.49 -3.49
C LYS A 185 20.27 3.98 -2.67
N TYR A 186 19.17 3.57 -3.29
CA TYR A 186 17.95 3.24 -2.55
C TYR A 186 17.52 1.80 -2.69
N LEU A 187 17.86 1.13 -3.79
CA LEU A 187 17.56 -0.27 -4.04
C LEU A 187 18.79 -0.97 -4.64
N PRO A 188 19.92 -1.01 -3.91
CA PRO A 188 21.16 -1.59 -4.42
C PRO A 188 20.99 -3.08 -4.69
N ASN A 189 21.70 -3.58 -5.70
CA ASN A 189 21.73 -4.97 -6.15
C ASN A 189 20.41 -5.51 -6.74
N ILE A 190 19.44 -4.64 -7.03
CA ILE A 190 18.22 -5.02 -7.76
C ILE A 190 18.25 -4.37 -9.13
N THR A 191 18.23 -5.20 -10.16
CA THR A 191 18.09 -4.74 -11.55
C THR A 191 16.64 -4.30 -11.80
N LEU A 192 16.50 -3.05 -12.23
CA LEU A 192 15.27 -2.45 -12.68
C LEU A 192 15.04 -2.81 -14.17
N PRO A 193 13.77 -2.90 -14.63
CA PRO A 193 13.46 -3.02 -16.05
C PRO A 193 14.01 -1.84 -16.86
N SER A 194 14.51 -2.12 -18.08
CA SER A 194 15.14 -1.12 -18.93
C SER A 194 14.18 -0.06 -19.49
N ASN A 195 12.87 -0.36 -19.44
CA ASN A 195 11.79 0.56 -19.81
C ASN A 195 11.37 1.50 -18.66
N ILE A 196 12.13 1.56 -17.56
CA ILE A 196 12.00 2.63 -16.57
C ILE A 196 12.89 3.80 -16.97
N ILE A 197 12.29 4.99 -17.05
CA ILE A 197 12.98 6.24 -17.36
C ILE A 197 13.03 7.09 -16.10
N ALA A 198 14.20 7.19 -15.47
CA ALA A 198 14.43 8.09 -14.34
C ALA A 198 14.50 9.54 -14.83
N ASN A 199 13.58 10.38 -14.33
CA ASN A 199 13.39 11.75 -14.78
C ASN A 199 13.55 12.73 -13.60
N PRO A 200 14.43 13.74 -13.69
CA PRO A 200 14.58 14.72 -12.61
C PRO A 200 13.45 15.74 -12.53
N SER A 201 12.70 15.93 -13.62
CA SER A 201 11.62 16.91 -13.71
C SER A 201 10.29 16.26 -13.39
N LEU A 202 9.68 16.68 -12.28
CA LEU A 202 8.39 16.17 -11.83
C LEU A 202 7.28 16.42 -12.87
N VAL A 203 7.25 17.64 -13.41
CA VAL A 203 6.26 18.06 -14.41
C VAL A 203 6.44 17.26 -15.69
N ASP A 204 7.69 17.10 -16.15
CA ASP A 204 7.98 16.35 -17.38
C ASP A 204 7.60 14.87 -17.27
N ALA A 205 7.87 14.25 -16.11
CA ALA A 205 7.47 12.88 -15.85
C ALA A 205 5.93 12.71 -15.89
N ALA A 206 5.17 13.70 -15.44
CA ALA A 206 3.72 13.60 -15.27
C ALA A 206 2.88 14.06 -16.47
N LYS A 207 3.41 14.94 -17.33
CA LYS A 207 2.65 15.72 -18.32
C LYS A 207 1.69 14.91 -19.20
N ASP A 208 2.11 13.72 -19.64
CA ASP A 208 1.36 12.86 -20.57
C ASP A 208 0.80 11.59 -19.90
N SER A 209 0.87 11.51 -18.56
CA SER A 209 0.47 10.31 -17.82
C SER A 209 -1.01 10.31 -17.47
N SER A 210 -1.70 9.24 -17.85
CA SER A 210 -3.10 8.99 -17.50
C SER A 210 -3.27 8.28 -16.15
N ILE A 211 -2.23 7.58 -15.66
CA ILE A 211 -2.19 7.01 -14.30
C ILE A 211 -1.00 7.60 -13.54
N LEU A 212 -1.26 8.25 -12.41
CA LEU A 212 -0.24 8.79 -11.52
C LEU A 212 -0.16 7.92 -10.26
N ILE A 213 1.03 7.45 -9.90
CA ILE A 213 1.26 6.57 -8.75
C ILE A 213 2.05 7.34 -7.70
N PHE A 214 1.37 7.74 -6.63
CA PHE A 214 1.92 8.56 -5.58
C PHE A 214 2.56 7.69 -4.51
N ASN A 215 3.90 7.65 -4.49
CA ASN A 215 4.65 6.90 -3.49
C ASN A 215 5.72 7.77 -2.81
N LEU A 216 5.26 8.88 -2.24
CA LEU A 216 6.09 9.87 -1.57
C LEU A 216 5.81 9.93 -0.06
N PRO A 217 6.78 10.37 0.75
CA PRO A 217 6.51 10.77 2.12
C PRO A 217 5.42 11.86 2.18
N HIS A 218 4.44 11.72 3.08
CA HIS A 218 3.25 12.57 3.11
C HIS A 218 3.55 14.07 3.23
N GLN A 219 4.64 14.45 3.88
CA GLN A 219 5.04 15.85 4.06
C GLN A 219 5.32 16.58 2.73
N PHE A 220 5.51 15.84 1.63
CA PHE A 220 5.76 16.41 0.31
C PHE A 220 4.50 16.54 -0.55
N ILE A 221 3.36 15.94 -0.16
CA ILE A 221 2.12 15.93 -0.96
C ILE A 221 1.72 17.35 -1.38
N GLY A 222 1.68 18.30 -0.44
CA GLY A 222 1.28 19.68 -0.75
C GLY A 222 2.20 20.37 -1.77
N ARG A 223 3.52 20.20 -1.66
CA ARG A 223 4.49 20.76 -2.60
C ARG A 223 4.37 20.14 -3.99
N ILE A 224 4.23 18.81 -4.05
CA ILE A 224 4.14 18.05 -5.29
C ILE A 224 2.84 18.34 -6.01
N SER A 225 1.72 18.37 -5.27
CA SER A 225 0.40 18.70 -5.85
C SER A 225 0.42 20.09 -6.49
N LYS A 226 0.99 21.09 -5.81
CA LYS A 226 1.13 22.44 -6.35
C LYS A 226 2.01 22.53 -7.60
N GLN A 227 3.04 21.69 -7.72
CA GLN A 227 3.89 21.68 -8.92
C GLN A 227 3.21 21.00 -10.11
N LEU A 228 2.36 20.01 -9.85
CA LEU A 228 1.62 19.25 -10.86
C LEU A 228 0.30 19.90 -11.26
N GLU A 229 -0.25 20.79 -10.44
CA GLU A 229 -1.48 21.52 -10.72
C GLU A 229 -1.41 22.20 -12.10
N GLY A 230 -2.39 21.91 -12.96
CA GLY A 230 -2.46 22.40 -14.34
C GLY A 230 -1.46 21.79 -15.33
N ASN A 231 -0.59 20.88 -14.88
CA ASN A 231 0.48 20.28 -15.69
C ASN A 231 0.34 18.74 -15.84
N ILE A 232 -0.86 18.22 -15.64
CA ILE A 232 -1.22 16.81 -15.83
C ILE A 232 -2.37 16.68 -16.81
N LEU A 233 -2.57 15.49 -17.38
CA LEU A 233 -3.75 15.23 -18.19
C LEU A 233 -5.02 15.48 -17.35
N PRO A 234 -6.01 16.24 -17.87
CA PRO A 234 -7.19 16.62 -17.10
C PRO A 234 -8.11 15.44 -16.75
N PHE A 235 -7.91 14.29 -17.40
CA PHE A 235 -8.61 13.03 -17.15
C PHE A 235 -7.72 11.99 -16.44
N ALA A 236 -6.53 12.36 -15.97
CA ALA A 236 -5.66 11.45 -15.25
C ALA A 236 -6.34 10.90 -13.99
N ARG A 237 -5.87 9.75 -13.53
CA ARG A 237 -6.29 9.10 -12.27
C ARG A 237 -5.08 8.78 -11.42
N GLY A 238 -5.28 8.73 -10.11
CA GLY A 238 -4.24 8.48 -9.12
C GLY A 238 -4.37 7.13 -8.44
N ILE A 239 -3.25 6.57 -7.99
CA ILE A 239 -3.19 5.56 -6.93
C ILE A 239 -2.20 6.04 -5.87
N SER A 240 -2.66 6.18 -4.64
CA SER A 240 -1.80 6.52 -3.50
C SER A 240 -1.25 5.27 -2.82
N CYS A 241 0.06 5.12 -2.80
CA CYS A 241 0.78 4.11 -2.00
C CYS A 241 1.17 4.65 -0.61
N ILE A 242 0.67 5.83 -0.23
CA ILE A 242 1.07 6.54 0.98
C ILE A 242 0.26 6.01 2.16
N LYS A 243 0.92 5.31 3.08
CA LYS A 243 0.30 4.82 4.32
C LYS A 243 0.16 5.95 5.34
N GLY A 244 -1.05 6.13 5.85
CA GLY A 244 -1.39 7.08 6.91
C GLY A 244 -2.67 7.84 6.59
N VAL A 245 -3.06 8.71 7.53
CA VAL A 245 -4.18 9.64 7.39
C VAL A 245 -3.70 11.03 7.80
N ASN A 246 -4.35 12.06 7.30
CA ASN A 246 -4.14 13.43 7.75
C ASN A 246 -5.28 13.80 8.71
N VAL A 247 -4.93 14.08 9.95
CA VAL A 247 -5.91 14.35 11.01
C VAL A 247 -5.68 15.74 11.56
N THR A 248 -6.75 16.51 11.63
CA THR A 248 -6.81 17.77 12.36
C THR A 248 -7.65 17.57 13.63
N SER A 249 -7.72 18.57 14.50
CA SER A 249 -8.54 18.47 15.70
C SER A 249 -10.02 18.27 15.40
N SER A 250 -10.54 18.59 14.21
CA SER A 250 -11.96 18.46 13.89
C SER A 250 -12.27 17.49 12.75
N GLU A 251 -11.30 17.22 11.88
CA GLU A 251 -11.53 16.46 10.64
C GLU A 251 -10.42 15.43 10.41
N ILE A 252 -10.81 14.27 9.89
CA ILE A 252 -9.92 13.26 9.36
C ILE A 252 -10.05 13.20 7.84
N SER A 253 -8.91 13.20 7.16
CA SER A 253 -8.82 13.17 5.70
C SER A 253 -7.82 12.11 5.26
N LEU A 254 -8.08 11.51 4.10
CA LEU A 254 -7.19 10.51 3.51
C LEU A 254 -6.20 11.17 2.56
N PHE A 255 -5.00 10.61 2.43
CA PHE A 255 -4.03 11.14 1.47
C PHE A 255 -4.49 11.01 0.02
N SER A 256 -5.30 9.99 -0.31
CA SER A 256 -5.94 9.86 -1.63
C SER A 256 -6.83 11.06 -1.94
N GLU A 257 -7.70 11.45 -1.01
CA GLU A 257 -8.56 12.64 -1.14
C GLU A 257 -7.74 13.91 -1.23
N TRP A 258 -6.73 14.08 -0.38
CA TRP A 258 -5.89 15.28 -0.42
C TRP A 258 -5.16 15.44 -1.76
N ILE A 259 -4.66 14.33 -2.32
CA ILE A 259 -4.07 14.31 -3.66
C ILE A 259 -5.13 14.64 -4.72
N GLY A 260 -6.30 14.03 -4.64
CA GLY A 260 -7.38 14.21 -5.60
C GLY A 260 -7.88 15.65 -5.63
N GLU A 261 -8.14 16.24 -4.46
CA GLU A 261 -8.55 17.65 -4.31
C GLU A 261 -7.47 18.61 -4.81
N GLY A 262 -6.20 18.33 -4.51
CA GLY A 262 -5.08 19.17 -4.91
C GLY A 262 -4.79 19.17 -6.42
N LEU A 263 -5.24 18.15 -7.15
CA LEU A 263 -4.95 17.96 -8.57
C LEU A 263 -6.19 17.96 -9.48
N GLY A 264 -7.39 17.92 -8.89
CA GLY A 264 -8.63 17.80 -9.63
C GLY A 264 -8.84 16.43 -10.30
N ILE A 265 -8.30 15.36 -9.70
CA ILE A 265 -8.39 13.98 -10.23
C ILE A 265 -8.96 13.02 -9.19
N TYR A 266 -9.46 11.87 -9.62
CA TYR A 266 -9.82 10.78 -8.71
C TYR A 266 -8.58 9.97 -8.35
N CYS A 267 -8.45 9.57 -7.08
CA CYS A 267 -7.28 8.86 -6.56
C CYS A 267 -7.71 7.68 -5.67
N GLY A 268 -7.31 6.47 -6.07
CA GLY A 268 -7.45 5.27 -5.25
C GLY A 268 -6.32 5.11 -4.23
N ALA A 269 -6.24 3.94 -3.59
CA ALA A 269 -5.22 3.65 -2.57
C ALA A 269 -4.65 2.23 -2.70
N LEU A 270 -3.39 2.04 -2.34
CA LEU A 270 -2.70 0.76 -2.26
C LEU A 270 -2.12 0.58 -0.86
N SER A 271 -2.50 -0.53 -0.20
CA SER A 271 -1.93 -0.94 1.09
C SER A 271 -1.93 -2.46 1.22
N GLY A 272 -1.08 -3.00 2.09
CA GLY A 272 -0.92 -4.44 2.24
C GLY A 272 0.29 -4.84 3.07
N ALA A 273 0.41 -6.13 3.38
CA ALA A 273 1.54 -6.73 4.08
C ALA A 273 2.77 -6.85 3.16
N ASN A 274 3.34 -5.70 2.78
CA ASN A 274 4.27 -5.59 1.65
C ASN A 274 5.60 -4.94 2.04
N ILE A 275 6.58 -5.75 2.48
CA ILE A 275 7.93 -5.28 2.78
C ILE A 275 8.69 -5.05 1.47
N ALA A 276 9.02 -3.79 1.20
CA ALA A 276 9.59 -3.34 -0.07
C ALA A 276 10.83 -4.12 -0.58
N ASN A 277 11.74 -4.52 0.32
CA ASN A 277 12.93 -5.31 -0.05
C ASN A 277 12.58 -6.74 -0.47
N GLU A 278 11.61 -7.37 0.19
CA GLU A 278 11.21 -8.74 -0.12
C GLU A 278 10.55 -8.80 -1.49
N ILE A 279 9.76 -7.78 -1.79
CA ILE A 279 9.06 -7.64 -3.08
C ILE A 279 10.04 -7.35 -4.21
N ALA A 280 11.04 -6.50 -3.96
CA ALA A 280 12.10 -6.26 -4.92
C ALA A 280 12.92 -7.54 -5.21
N GLN A 281 13.04 -8.42 -4.22
CA GLN A 281 13.63 -9.76 -4.34
C GLN A 281 12.65 -10.83 -4.85
N GLU A 282 11.45 -10.42 -5.30
CA GLU A 282 10.43 -11.31 -5.84
C GLU A 282 9.99 -12.41 -4.87
N LYS A 283 10.08 -12.15 -3.56
CA LYS A 283 9.47 -13.00 -2.55
C LYS A 283 7.97 -12.79 -2.57
N TRP A 284 7.25 -13.91 -2.53
CA TRP A 284 5.79 -13.90 -2.60
C TRP A 284 5.16 -13.10 -1.45
N CYS A 285 4.22 -12.22 -1.80
CA CYS A 285 3.34 -11.53 -0.86
C CYS A 285 2.07 -11.05 -1.56
N GLU A 286 1.20 -10.39 -0.81
CA GLU A 286 -0.09 -9.90 -1.28
C GLU A 286 -0.32 -8.43 -0.92
N THR A 287 -1.10 -7.73 -1.73
CA THR A 287 -1.55 -6.36 -1.48
C THR A 287 -3.02 -6.19 -1.82
N THR A 288 -3.64 -5.16 -1.24
CA THR A 288 -4.97 -4.70 -1.61
C THR A 288 -4.86 -3.35 -2.30
N ILE A 289 -5.56 -3.18 -3.41
CA ILE A 289 -5.73 -1.90 -4.10
C ILE A 289 -7.20 -1.55 -4.07
N ALA A 290 -7.52 -0.39 -3.51
CA ALA A 290 -8.84 0.19 -3.59
C ALA A 290 -8.93 1.19 -4.73
N TYR A 291 -9.92 0.99 -5.59
CA TYR A 291 -10.27 1.93 -6.64
C TYR A 291 -11.76 1.77 -6.95
N ASP A 292 -12.57 2.79 -6.68
CA ASP A 292 -13.98 2.80 -7.05
C ASP A 292 -14.15 3.69 -8.29
N PRO A 293 -14.32 3.13 -9.50
CA PRO A 293 -14.37 3.93 -10.71
C PRO A 293 -15.42 5.04 -10.60
N PRO A 294 -15.06 6.32 -10.80
CA PRO A 294 -16.05 7.38 -10.67
C PRO A 294 -17.13 7.23 -11.74
N PRO A 295 -18.38 7.68 -11.49
CA PRO A 295 -19.49 7.56 -12.45
C PRO A 295 -19.15 8.04 -13.87
N VAL A 296 -18.36 9.12 -13.95
CA VAL A 296 -17.90 9.73 -15.21
C VAL A 296 -17.05 8.80 -16.10
N ASP A 297 -16.43 7.77 -15.52
CA ASP A 297 -15.64 6.76 -16.22
C ASP A 297 -16.41 5.46 -16.46
N SER A 298 -17.62 5.35 -15.94
CA SER A 298 -18.43 4.14 -16.01
C SER A 298 -18.98 3.96 -17.43
N ARG A 299 -18.27 3.17 -18.24
CA ARG A 299 -18.71 2.73 -19.58
C ARG A 299 -19.41 1.37 -19.60
N VAL A 300 -19.88 0.90 -18.45
CA VAL A 300 -20.60 -0.36 -18.12
C VAL A 300 -19.86 -1.16 -17.02
N THR A 301 -20.51 -1.19 -15.84
CA THR A 301 -20.44 -2.08 -14.65
C THR A 301 -19.17 -2.88 -14.31
N THR A 302 -18.53 -2.54 -13.19
CA THR A 302 -17.77 -3.49 -12.35
C THR A 302 -18.77 -4.29 -11.50
N PRO A 303 -18.67 -5.63 -11.39
CA PRO A 303 -19.53 -6.39 -10.49
C PRO A 303 -19.23 -6.01 -9.04
N ALA A 304 -20.20 -5.40 -8.36
CA ALA A 304 -20.18 -5.27 -6.90
C ALA A 304 -20.73 -6.57 -6.29
N GLY A 305 -19.86 -7.47 -5.83
CA GLY A 305 -20.27 -8.62 -5.02
C GLY A 305 -19.30 -9.82 -5.03
N PRO A 306 -19.31 -10.67 -3.99
CA PRO A 306 -18.50 -11.88 -3.93
C PRO A 306 -19.21 -13.06 -4.65
N SER A 307 -18.69 -13.46 -5.83
CA SER A 307 -18.89 -14.77 -6.52
C SER A 307 -20.32 -15.21 -6.91
N PRO A 308 -20.48 -16.07 -7.95
CA PRO A 308 -21.72 -16.22 -8.69
C PRO A 308 -22.61 -17.28 -8.03
N SER A 309 -23.62 -16.84 -7.28
CA SER A 309 -24.84 -17.62 -7.12
C SER A 309 -25.95 -16.87 -7.87
N SER A 310 -26.58 -17.59 -8.78
CA SER A 310 -27.59 -17.13 -9.73
C SER A 310 -28.59 -16.13 -9.15
N SER A 311 -28.58 -14.89 -9.62
CA SER A 311 -29.78 -14.05 -9.79
C SER A 311 -29.43 -12.72 -10.48
N SER A 312 -30.13 -12.45 -11.59
CA SER A 312 -30.37 -11.14 -12.22
C SER A 312 -29.26 -10.08 -12.11
N ILE A 313 -28.49 -9.90 -13.18
CA ILE A 313 -27.63 -8.73 -13.39
C ILE A 313 -28.55 -7.50 -13.38
N ASN A 314 -28.56 -6.75 -12.28
CA ASN A 314 -29.21 -5.45 -12.23
C ASN A 314 -28.24 -4.45 -12.88
N LEU A 315 -28.44 -4.19 -14.17
CA LEU A 315 -27.73 -3.15 -14.92
C LEU A 315 -28.24 -1.79 -14.47
N THR A 316 -27.79 -1.31 -13.31
CA THR A 316 -28.01 0.09 -12.94
C THR A 316 -27.08 0.93 -13.81
N ILE A 317 -27.61 1.53 -14.88
CA ILE A 317 -26.91 2.57 -15.63
C ILE A 317 -26.80 3.76 -14.69
N THR A 318 -25.62 3.97 -14.12
CA THR A 318 -25.29 5.20 -13.39
C THR A 318 -25.50 6.38 -14.35
N PRO A 319 -26.40 7.33 -14.04
CA PRO A 319 -26.61 8.49 -14.90
C PRO A 319 -25.27 9.20 -15.14
N VAL A 320 -25.01 9.62 -16.38
CA VAL A 320 -23.76 10.33 -16.75
C VAL A 320 -23.55 11.61 -15.91
N ASP A 321 -24.64 12.15 -15.37
CA ASP A 321 -24.67 13.35 -14.51
C ASP A 321 -24.59 13.02 -13.00
N GLU A 322 -24.40 11.77 -12.60
CA GLU A 322 -24.28 11.44 -11.18
C GLU A 322 -22.98 12.05 -10.61
N PRO A 323 -23.08 12.89 -9.56
CA PRO A 323 -21.90 13.52 -9.00
C PRO A 323 -20.99 12.49 -8.33
N HIS A 324 -19.69 12.61 -8.57
CA HIS A 324 -18.68 11.85 -7.84
C HIS A 324 -18.80 12.12 -6.34
N ARG A 325 -18.70 11.06 -5.53
CA ARG A 325 -18.74 11.11 -4.06
C ARG A 325 -17.36 10.85 -3.48
N ASP A 326 -17.01 11.60 -2.43
CA ASP A 326 -15.79 11.38 -1.66
C ASP A 326 -15.90 10.13 -0.77
N VAL A 327 -14.80 9.77 -0.10
CA VAL A 327 -14.77 8.66 0.86
C VAL A 327 -15.72 8.77 2.06
N LEU A 328 -16.32 9.94 2.32
CA LEU A 328 -17.35 10.13 3.35
C LEU A 328 -18.77 10.03 2.76
N GLY A 329 -18.89 9.73 1.46
CA GLY A 329 -20.14 9.62 0.71
C GLY A 329 -20.76 10.97 0.34
N ARG A 330 -20.06 12.08 0.59
CA ARG A 330 -20.50 13.43 0.28
C ARG A 330 -20.22 13.73 -1.19
N VAL A 331 -21.03 14.60 -1.79
CA VAL A 331 -20.75 15.09 -3.15
C VAL A 331 -19.40 15.79 -3.17
N SER A 332 -18.47 15.28 -3.99
CA SER A 332 -17.13 15.83 -4.11
C SER A 332 -17.17 17.21 -4.75
N LYS A 333 -16.28 18.10 -4.28
CA LYS A 333 -16.07 19.43 -4.88
C LYS A 333 -15.32 19.33 -6.22
N ILE A 334 -14.69 18.20 -6.47
CA ILE A 334 -13.86 17.96 -7.66
C ILE A 334 -14.77 17.69 -8.86
N LYS A 335 -14.55 18.44 -9.94
CA LYS A 335 -15.19 18.17 -11.24
C LYS A 335 -14.27 17.30 -12.09
N LEU A 336 -14.52 16.00 -12.08
CA LEU A 336 -13.74 15.04 -12.85
C LEU A 336 -14.04 15.13 -14.35
N LYS A 337 -13.00 15.01 -15.17
CA LYS A 337 -13.13 14.82 -16.61
C LYS A 337 -13.12 13.33 -16.95
N ALA A 338 -14.06 12.91 -17.80
CA ALA A 338 -14.12 11.53 -18.31
C ALA A 338 -12.81 11.12 -18.99
N VAL A 339 -12.36 9.89 -18.72
CA VAL A 339 -11.32 9.25 -19.52
C VAL A 339 -11.79 9.14 -20.98
N PRO A 340 -11.03 9.55 -22.01
CA PRO A 340 -11.50 9.53 -23.39
C PRO A 340 -11.83 8.12 -23.93
N ALA A 341 -12.70 8.05 -24.96
CA ALA A 341 -13.23 6.80 -25.53
C ALA A 341 -12.16 5.83 -26.04
N GLN A 342 -11.07 6.41 -26.54
CA GLN A 342 -9.94 5.67 -27.07
C GLN A 342 -9.08 5.00 -26.00
N TYR A 343 -9.16 5.37 -24.71
CA TYR A 343 -8.38 4.70 -23.67
C TYR A 343 -9.17 3.51 -23.11
N PRO A 344 -8.48 2.43 -22.69
CA PRO A 344 -9.15 1.36 -21.96
C PRO A 344 -9.79 1.90 -20.66
N PRO A 345 -10.87 1.29 -20.19
CA PRO A 345 -11.51 1.69 -18.93
C PRO A 345 -10.51 1.59 -17.78
N LEU A 346 -10.44 2.62 -16.95
CA LEU A 346 -9.63 2.60 -15.73
C LEU A 346 -10.45 1.91 -14.63
N ASP A 347 -10.49 0.59 -14.66
CA ASP A 347 -11.29 -0.26 -13.77
C ASP A 347 -10.44 -1.25 -12.95
N HIS A 348 -11.09 -2.11 -12.17
CA HIS A 348 -10.40 -3.13 -11.36
C HIS A 348 -9.53 -4.06 -12.20
N ALA A 349 -9.96 -4.45 -13.40
CA ALA A 349 -9.22 -5.35 -14.26
C ALA A 349 -7.93 -4.69 -14.75
N LEU A 350 -7.99 -3.43 -15.19
CA LEU A 350 -6.82 -2.68 -15.63
C LEU A 350 -5.81 -2.48 -14.49
N PHE A 351 -6.26 -2.01 -13.32
CA PHE A 351 -5.35 -1.82 -12.18
C PHE A 351 -4.78 -3.13 -11.66
N ARG A 352 -5.57 -4.21 -11.66
CA ARG A 352 -5.04 -5.54 -11.33
C ARG A 352 -3.95 -5.94 -12.32
N THR A 353 -4.16 -5.78 -13.62
CA THR A 353 -3.12 -6.09 -14.63
C THR A 353 -1.87 -5.23 -14.45
N LEU A 354 -2.03 -3.94 -14.10
CA LEU A 354 -0.91 -3.03 -13.91
C LEU A 354 0.00 -3.42 -12.74
N PHE A 355 -0.57 -3.93 -11.64
CA PHE A 355 0.19 -4.21 -10.41
C PHE A 355 0.43 -5.69 -10.13
N HIS A 356 -0.38 -6.61 -10.63
CA HIS A 356 -0.30 -8.03 -10.26
C HIS A 356 0.95 -8.70 -10.84
N ARG A 357 1.66 -9.48 -10.03
CA ARG A 357 2.77 -10.36 -10.44
C ARG A 357 2.64 -11.72 -9.75
N PRO A 358 3.26 -12.79 -10.26
CA PRO A 358 3.28 -14.09 -9.57
C PRO A 358 3.83 -14.03 -8.14
N TYR A 359 4.70 -13.06 -7.83
CA TYR A 359 5.23 -12.82 -6.48
C TYR A 359 4.53 -11.67 -5.73
N PHE A 360 3.59 -10.97 -6.36
CA PHE A 360 2.90 -9.81 -5.79
C PHE A 360 1.42 -9.89 -6.15
N HIS A 361 0.66 -10.65 -5.36
CA HIS A 361 -0.75 -10.86 -5.61
C HIS A 361 -1.57 -9.63 -5.24
N VAL A 362 -2.31 -9.10 -6.21
CA VAL A 362 -3.21 -7.96 -6.03
C VAL A 362 -4.65 -8.42 -5.89
N ARG A 363 -5.28 -7.99 -4.80
CA ARG A 363 -6.73 -7.99 -4.57
C ARG A 363 -7.29 -6.59 -4.82
N MET A 364 -8.35 -6.49 -5.63
CA MET A 364 -9.03 -5.23 -5.90
C MET A 364 -10.27 -5.10 -5.02
N VAL A 365 -10.51 -3.91 -4.47
CA VAL A 365 -11.73 -3.54 -3.75
C VAL A 365 -12.18 -2.13 -4.15
N SER A 366 -13.43 -1.75 -3.85
CA SER A 366 -13.89 -0.35 -4.01
C SER A 366 -13.67 0.51 -2.75
N ASP A 367 -13.39 -0.11 -1.59
CA ASP A 367 -13.29 0.58 -0.31
C ASP A 367 -11.95 1.31 -0.11
N VAL A 368 -11.84 2.53 -0.66
CA VAL A 368 -10.65 3.40 -0.55
C VAL A 368 -10.38 3.82 0.90
N ALA A 369 -11.43 4.06 1.67
CA ALA A 369 -11.32 4.43 3.07
C ALA A 369 -10.75 3.29 3.91
N GLY A 370 -11.31 2.09 3.81
CA GLY A 370 -10.87 0.90 4.53
C GLY A 370 -9.42 0.54 4.24
N VAL A 371 -9.00 0.56 2.96
CA VAL A 371 -7.60 0.27 2.58
C VAL A 371 -6.64 1.31 3.18
N SER A 372 -7.03 2.59 3.16
CA SER A 372 -6.21 3.70 3.67
C SER A 372 -6.10 3.66 5.21
N LEU A 373 -7.23 3.46 5.90
CA LEU A 373 -7.30 3.35 7.36
C LEU A 373 -6.56 2.11 7.87
N GLY A 374 -6.68 0.97 7.19
CA GLY A 374 -5.96 -0.26 7.54
C GLY A 374 -4.44 -0.05 7.59
N GLY A 375 -3.88 0.66 6.60
CA GLY A 375 -2.46 1.01 6.56
C GLY A 375 -2.01 2.01 7.63
N ALA A 376 -2.91 2.87 8.11
CA ALA A 376 -2.64 3.89 9.11
C ALA A 376 -2.75 3.35 10.54
N LEU A 377 -3.93 2.85 10.92
CA LEU A 377 -4.31 2.50 12.29
C LEU A 377 -3.55 1.29 12.82
N LYS A 378 -3.15 0.34 11.95
CA LYS A 378 -2.33 -0.81 12.34
C LYS A 378 -1.04 -0.43 13.09
N ASN A 379 -0.52 0.78 12.84
CA ASN A 379 0.74 1.23 13.44
C ASN A 379 0.57 1.52 14.94
N ILE A 380 -0.64 1.91 15.38
CA ILE A 380 -1.01 2.04 16.79
C ILE A 380 -1.02 0.65 17.43
N VAL A 381 -1.69 -0.31 16.79
CA VAL A 381 -1.75 -1.71 17.26
C VAL A 381 -0.35 -2.34 17.35
N ALA A 382 0.53 -2.04 16.39
CA ALA A 382 1.91 -2.51 16.40
C ALA A 382 2.73 -1.95 17.58
N LEU A 383 2.44 -0.73 18.05
CA LEU A 383 3.06 -0.20 19.27
C LEU A 383 2.56 -0.99 20.50
N ALA A 384 1.25 -1.21 20.62
CA ALA A 384 0.68 -1.99 21.71
C ALA A 384 1.27 -3.41 21.78
N ALA A 385 1.36 -4.11 20.64
CA ALA A 385 1.99 -5.42 20.54
C ALA A 385 3.46 -5.38 20.98
N GLY A 386 4.19 -4.31 20.62
CA GLY A 386 5.58 -4.12 21.03
C GLY A 386 5.71 -3.89 22.54
N PHE A 387 4.83 -3.10 23.14
CA PHE A 387 4.83 -2.87 24.59
C PHE A 387 4.61 -4.17 25.37
N VAL A 388 3.59 -4.95 24.98
CA VAL A 388 3.26 -6.25 25.59
C VAL A 388 4.40 -7.25 25.47
N GLU A 389 5.03 -7.31 24.30
CA GLU A 389 6.19 -8.17 24.05
C GLU A 389 7.40 -7.75 24.88
N GLY A 390 7.73 -6.44 24.91
CA GLY A 390 8.87 -5.92 25.68
C GLY A 390 8.70 -6.10 27.18
N ARG A 391 7.45 -6.17 27.67
CA ARG A 391 7.14 -6.46 29.07
C ARG A 391 7.26 -7.95 29.42
N GLY A 392 7.29 -8.83 28.42
CA GLY A 392 7.45 -10.27 28.60
C GLY A 392 6.16 -11.03 28.92
N TRP A 393 5.00 -10.53 28.51
CA TRP A 393 3.70 -11.17 28.80
C TRP A 393 3.36 -12.37 27.90
N GLY A 394 4.13 -12.57 26.82
CA GLY A 394 3.99 -13.71 25.91
C GLY A 394 2.91 -13.54 24.83
N ASP A 395 2.81 -14.56 23.98
CA ASP A 395 2.04 -14.50 22.74
C ASP A 395 0.51 -14.37 22.94
N ASN A 396 -0.04 -14.93 24.04
CA ASN A 396 -1.47 -14.81 24.34
C ASN A 396 -1.88 -13.36 24.59
N ALA A 397 -1.09 -12.60 25.35
CA ALA A 397 -1.34 -11.19 25.59
C ALA A 397 -1.17 -10.38 24.30
N LYS A 398 -0.15 -10.70 23.49
CA LYS A 398 0.08 -10.07 22.18
C LYS A 398 -1.12 -10.31 21.25
N ALA A 399 -1.64 -11.53 21.20
CA ALA A 399 -2.83 -11.86 20.41
C ALA A 399 -4.08 -11.11 20.89
N ALA A 400 -4.26 -10.96 22.21
CA ALA A 400 -5.38 -10.21 22.78
C ALA A 400 -5.36 -8.73 22.35
N VAL A 401 -4.21 -8.05 22.45
CA VAL A 401 -4.10 -6.64 22.01
C VAL A 401 -4.24 -6.49 20.50
N MET A 402 -3.74 -7.45 19.72
CA MET A 402 -3.92 -7.46 18.26
C MET A 402 -5.40 -7.61 17.88
N ARG A 403 -6.14 -8.50 18.56
CA ARG A 403 -7.58 -8.69 18.35
C ARG A 403 -8.36 -7.42 18.69
N VAL A 404 -8.14 -6.84 19.87
CA VAL A 404 -8.80 -5.59 20.28
C VAL A 404 -8.49 -4.46 19.31
N GLY A 405 -7.21 -4.33 18.93
CA GLY A 405 -6.78 -3.32 17.96
C GLY A 405 -7.45 -3.47 16.61
N LEU A 406 -7.63 -4.69 16.10
CA LEU A 406 -8.38 -4.94 14.87
C LEU A 406 -9.84 -4.50 14.98
N LEU A 407 -10.49 -4.77 16.13
CA LEU A 407 -11.87 -4.33 16.35
C LEU A 407 -11.99 -2.81 16.45
N GLU A 408 -11.06 -2.13 17.11
CA GLU A 408 -11.01 -0.67 17.15
C GLU A 408 -10.77 -0.07 15.76
N MET A 409 -9.94 -0.70 14.92
CA MET A 409 -9.76 -0.31 13.51
C MET A 409 -11.08 -0.40 12.73
N VAL A 410 -11.81 -1.51 12.88
CA VAL A 410 -13.13 -1.70 12.24
C VAL A 410 -14.15 -0.70 12.75
N LYS A 411 -14.20 -0.50 14.08
CA LYS A 411 -15.11 0.46 14.74
C LYS A 411 -14.85 1.87 14.20
N PHE A 412 -13.59 2.30 14.17
CA PHE A 412 -13.17 3.60 13.67
C PHE A 412 -13.61 3.82 12.22
N GLY A 413 -13.36 2.84 11.35
CA GLY A 413 -13.78 2.92 9.95
C GLY A 413 -15.29 3.03 9.79
N LYS A 414 -16.07 2.21 10.51
CA LYS A 414 -17.54 2.26 10.44
C LYS A 414 -18.12 3.55 11.01
N GLU A 415 -17.56 4.04 12.11
CA GLU A 415 -18.08 5.22 12.79
C GLU A 415 -17.83 6.50 12.00
N PHE A 416 -16.62 6.67 11.46
CA PHE A 416 -16.22 7.92 10.80
C PHE A 416 -16.31 7.87 9.28
N PHE A 417 -16.43 6.69 8.66
CA PHE A 417 -16.48 6.51 7.20
C PHE A 417 -17.55 5.47 6.77
N GLY A 418 -18.57 5.23 7.59
CA GLY A 418 -19.54 4.14 7.42
C GLY A 418 -20.36 4.13 6.14
N GLN A 419 -20.34 5.20 5.34
CA GLN A 419 -21.01 5.22 4.03
C GLN A 419 -20.24 4.42 2.96
N THR A 420 -18.91 4.31 3.08
CA THR A 420 -18.06 3.68 2.06
C THR A 420 -17.25 2.51 2.61
N VAL A 421 -17.02 2.48 3.92
CA VAL A 421 -16.21 1.46 4.57
C VAL A 421 -16.95 0.15 4.77
N HIS A 422 -16.28 -0.94 4.43
CA HIS A 422 -16.71 -2.31 4.67
C HIS A 422 -15.83 -2.97 5.74
N ALA A 423 -16.46 -3.67 6.69
CA ALA A 423 -15.73 -4.39 7.75
C ALA A 423 -14.76 -5.43 7.17
N GLY A 424 -15.18 -6.11 6.10
CA GLY A 424 -14.39 -7.12 5.38
C GLY A 424 -13.03 -6.59 4.91
N THR A 425 -12.92 -5.31 4.57
CA THR A 425 -11.66 -4.68 4.16
C THR A 425 -10.59 -4.75 5.26
N PHE A 426 -10.98 -4.76 6.53
CA PHE A 426 -10.04 -4.92 7.64
C PHE A 426 -9.77 -6.38 8.00
N THR A 427 -10.76 -7.27 7.82
CA THR A 427 -10.70 -8.65 8.34
C THR A 427 -10.32 -9.69 7.30
N GLU A 428 -10.53 -9.41 6.02
CA GLU A 428 -10.34 -10.35 4.90
C GLU A 428 -9.19 -9.94 3.98
N GLU A 429 -8.96 -8.63 3.83
CA GLU A 429 -8.02 -8.09 2.86
C GLU A 429 -6.62 -7.83 3.45
N SER A 430 -5.58 -7.90 2.60
CA SER A 430 -4.17 -7.76 3.00
C SER A 430 -3.88 -6.43 3.71
N CYS A 431 -4.54 -5.33 3.31
CA CYS A 431 -4.38 -4.01 3.92
C CYS A 431 -4.79 -3.94 5.40
N GLY A 432 -5.62 -4.86 5.87
CA GLY A 432 -6.12 -4.94 7.23
C GLY A 432 -5.33 -5.94 8.06
N VAL A 433 -5.91 -7.13 8.25
CA VAL A 433 -5.43 -8.15 9.17
C VAL A 433 -4.00 -8.60 8.87
N ALA A 434 -3.65 -8.83 7.60
CA ALA A 434 -2.32 -9.31 7.23
C ALA A 434 -1.24 -8.25 7.49
N ASP A 435 -1.49 -7.00 7.08
CA ASP A 435 -0.54 -5.90 7.30
C ASP A 435 -0.39 -5.60 8.81
N MET A 436 -1.47 -5.75 9.59
CA MET A 436 -1.43 -5.65 11.04
C MET A 436 -0.58 -6.76 11.68
N ILE A 437 -0.79 -8.03 11.30
CA ILE A 437 -0.03 -9.19 11.82
C ILE A 437 1.47 -9.03 11.55
N THR A 438 1.86 -8.72 10.31
CA THR A 438 3.28 -8.56 9.97
C THR A 438 3.90 -7.37 10.71
N SER A 439 3.14 -6.29 10.89
CA SER A 439 3.59 -5.10 11.63
C SER A 439 3.79 -5.37 13.11
N CYS A 440 2.91 -6.18 13.72
CA CYS A 440 3.00 -6.59 15.13
C CYS A 440 4.05 -7.68 15.38
N SER A 441 4.62 -8.29 14.33
CA SER A 441 5.63 -9.35 14.46
C SER A 441 7.06 -8.84 14.23
N GLY A 442 7.25 -7.86 13.35
CA GLY A 442 8.59 -7.38 12.98
C GLY A 442 8.67 -5.92 12.53
N GLY A 443 7.55 -5.19 12.61
CA GLY A 443 7.47 -3.78 12.21
C GLY A 443 8.40 -2.87 13.03
N ARG A 444 8.67 -1.67 12.52
CA ARG A 444 9.49 -0.67 13.25
C ARG A 444 8.79 -0.17 14.52
N ASN A 445 7.49 0.08 14.42
CA ASN A 445 6.68 0.48 15.59
C ASN A 445 6.78 -0.59 16.69
N PHE A 446 6.55 -1.86 16.34
CA PHE A 446 6.71 -3.00 17.24
C PHE A 446 8.11 -3.08 17.87
N ARG A 447 9.18 -3.08 17.05
CA ARG A 447 10.55 -3.22 17.55
C ARG A 447 10.97 -2.06 18.46
N CYS A 448 10.59 -0.83 18.11
CA CYS A 448 10.93 0.34 18.93
C CYS A 448 10.12 0.37 20.24
N ALA A 449 8.83 0.02 20.20
CA ALA A 449 8.02 -0.12 21.40
C ALA A 449 8.53 -1.22 22.33
N LYS A 450 8.89 -2.38 21.78
CA LYS A 450 9.52 -3.49 22.53
C LYS A 450 10.79 -3.02 23.24
N MET A 451 11.70 -2.42 22.48
CA MET A 451 12.98 -1.96 22.99
C MET A 451 12.83 -0.84 24.05
N ALA A 452 11.83 0.03 23.91
CA ALA A 452 11.55 1.08 24.89
C ALA A 452 11.25 0.48 26.27
N ILE A 453 10.42 -0.55 26.30
CA ILE A 453 10.09 -1.27 27.55
C ILE A 453 11.29 -2.05 28.09
N GLU A 454 11.99 -2.80 27.25
CA GLU A 454 13.17 -3.59 27.66
C GLU A 454 14.29 -2.72 28.25
N LYS A 455 14.47 -1.50 27.73
CA LYS A 455 15.50 -0.57 28.18
C LYS A 455 15.01 0.42 29.24
N GLY A 456 13.71 0.46 29.54
CA GLY A 456 13.12 1.43 30.47
C GLY A 456 13.26 2.89 30.03
N ILE A 457 13.18 3.15 28.72
CA ILE A 457 13.29 4.50 28.12
C ILE A 457 12.07 4.79 27.25
N SER A 458 11.87 6.05 26.87
CA SER A 458 10.75 6.42 25.99
C SER A 458 10.93 5.92 24.55
N VAL A 459 9.83 5.73 23.83
CA VAL A 459 9.86 5.40 22.39
C VAL A 459 10.55 6.50 21.59
N ASP A 460 10.40 7.77 21.99
CA ASP A 460 11.08 8.91 21.36
C ASP A 460 12.61 8.85 21.56
N GLU A 461 13.11 8.31 22.68
CA GLU A 461 14.54 8.07 22.89
C GLU A 461 15.03 6.90 22.05
N VAL A 462 14.30 5.80 21.99
CA VAL A 462 14.61 4.68 21.07
C VAL A 462 14.66 5.16 19.63
N GLU A 463 13.73 6.01 19.22
CA GLU A 463 13.70 6.61 17.88
C GLU A 463 15.00 7.39 17.60
N LYS A 464 15.48 8.21 18.54
CA LYS A 464 16.74 8.95 18.39
C LYS A 464 17.94 8.02 18.28
N LEU A 465 17.98 6.95 19.06
CA LEU A 465 19.09 5.99 19.12
C LEU A 465 19.14 5.07 17.89
N GLU A 466 17.99 4.52 17.49
CA GLU A 466 17.91 3.43 16.51
C GLU A 466 17.51 3.92 15.11
N LEU A 467 16.80 5.05 15.01
CA LEU A 467 16.21 5.52 13.75
C LEU A 467 16.90 6.75 13.17
N ASN A 468 18.02 7.21 13.77
CA ASN A 468 18.91 8.27 13.25
C ASN A 468 18.16 9.50 12.71
N GLY A 469 17.14 9.96 13.45
CA GLY A 469 16.36 11.16 13.11
C GLY A 469 15.08 10.92 12.31
N GLN A 470 14.70 9.67 12.03
CA GLN A 470 13.41 9.36 11.43
C GLN A 470 12.30 9.13 12.45
N LYS A 471 11.20 9.84 12.26
CA LYS A 471 9.98 9.70 13.07
C LYS A 471 9.24 8.39 12.79
N LEU A 472 8.83 7.70 13.86
CA LEU A 472 7.88 6.59 13.79
C LEU A 472 6.50 7.14 13.41
N GLN A 473 5.84 6.49 12.46
CA GLN A 473 4.46 6.86 12.12
C GLN A 473 3.47 6.47 13.21
N GLY A 474 3.70 5.36 13.92
CA GLY A 474 2.75 4.92 14.95
C GLY A 474 2.56 5.95 16.06
N THR A 475 3.63 6.65 16.46
CA THR A 475 3.57 7.65 17.52
C THR A 475 2.83 8.91 17.07
N SER A 476 3.04 9.37 15.83
CA SER A 476 2.28 10.51 15.28
C SER A 476 0.82 10.13 15.06
N THR A 477 0.54 8.97 14.45
CA THR A 477 -0.82 8.49 14.21
C THR A 477 -1.59 8.27 15.51
N ALA A 478 -0.95 7.76 16.58
CA ALA A 478 -1.60 7.65 17.89
C ALA A 478 -2.02 9.01 18.45
N LYS A 479 -1.15 10.03 18.38
CA LYS A 479 -1.45 11.41 18.83
C LYS A 479 -2.57 12.04 18.01
N GLU A 480 -2.49 11.93 16.70
CA GLU A 480 -3.44 12.47 15.73
C GLU A 480 -4.84 11.86 15.91
N VAL A 481 -4.94 10.52 15.93
CA VAL A 481 -6.21 9.79 16.08
C VAL A 481 -6.85 10.09 17.43
N ASN A 482 -6.09 10.06 18.54
CA ASN A 482 -6.64 10.38 19.85
C ASN A 482 -7.05 11.86 19.98
N SER A 483 -6.32 12.79 19.37
CA SER A 483 -6.72 14.20 19.35
C SER A 483 -8.07 14.38 18.65
N PHE A 484 -8.29 13.65 17.56
CA PHE A 484 -9.58 13.62 16.86
C PHE A 484 -10.66 12.92 17.69
N LEU A 485 -10.41 11.73 18.24
CA LEU A 485 -11.38 11.04 19.09
C LEU A 485 -11.82 11.89 20.29
N LYS A 486 -10.88 12.61 20.90
CA LYS A 486 -11.15 13.54 21.99
C LYS A 486 -12.08 14.68 21.57
N SER A 487 -11.88 15.26 20.39
CA SER A 487 -12.77 16.33 19.89
C SER A 487 -14.17 15.84 19.55
N GLN A 488 -14.31 14.56 19.19
CA GLN A 488 -15.59 13.90 18.97
C GLN A 488 -16.25 13.40 20.27
N GLY A 489 -15.57 13.51 21.42
CA GLY A 489 -16.05 12.95 22.69
C GLY A 489 -16.09 11.42 22.72
N ARG A 490 -15.22 10.77 21.92
CA ARG A 490 -15.19 9.30 21.70
C ARG A 490 -13.94 8.64 22.26
N GLU A 491 -13.07 9.33 22.99
CA GLU A 491 -11.79 8.76 23.44
C GLU A 491 -11.94 7.51 24.33
N ASP A 492 -12.99 7.44 25.16
CA ASP A 492 -13.24 6.30 26.06
C ASP A 492 -13.78 5.06 25.32
N GLU A 493 -14.27 5.26 24.10
CA GLU A 493 -14.79 4.21 23.22
C GLU A 493 -13.70 3.44 22.44
N TYR A 494 -12.44 3.87 22.56
CA TYR A 494 -11.26 3.32 21.90
C TYR A 494 -10.11 3.11 22.92
N PRO A 495 -10.30 2.21 23.90
CA PRO A 495 -9.41 2.07 25.05
C PRO A 495 -7.98 1.67 24.68
N LEU A 496 -7.76 0.86 23.64
CA LEU A 496 -6.41 0.47 23.23
C LEU A 496 -5.69 1.64 22.56
N PHE A 497 -6.36 2.38 21.66
CA PHE A 497 -5.77 3.56 21.04
C PHE A 497 -5.42 4.62 22.09
N LYS A 498 -6.29 4.84 23.08
CA LYS A 498 -6.04 5.74 24.22
C LYS A 498 -4.89 5.24 25.09
N ALA A 499 -4.88 3.96 25.46
CA ALA A 499 -3.80 3.35 26.26
C ALA A 499 -2.43 3.49 25.59
N VAL A 500 -2.34 3.31 24.27
CA VAL A 500 -1.09 3.51 23.53
C VAL A 500 -0.61 4.95 23.64
N LEU A 501 -1.49 5.94 23.50
CA LEU A 501 -1.12 7.35 23.67
C LEU A 501 -0.66 7.63 25.11
N ASP A 502 -1.42 7.19 26.11
CA ASP A 502 -1.13 7.44 27.52
C ASP A 502 0.23 6.84 27.93
N ILE A 503 0.59 5.67 27.39
CA ILE A 503 1.91 5.05 27.59
C ILE A 503 3.02 5.85 26.89
N LEU A 504 2.78 6.31 25.65
CA LEU A 504 3.73 7.16 24.92
C LEU A 504 4.01 8.48 25.64
N GLU A 505 3.02 9.03 26.34
CA GLU A 505 3.14 10.28 27.11
C GLU A 505 3.59 10.08 28.56
N GLY A 506 3.78 8.82 29.00
CA GLY A 506 4.19 8.49 30.37
C GLY A 506 3.10 8.71 31.42
N GLN A 507 1.84 8.87 31.01
CA GLN A 507 0.69 8.98 31.90
C GLN A 507 0.25 7.60 32.44
N LYS A 508 0.53 6.53 31.68
CA LYS A 508 0.24 5.14 32.01
C LYS A 508 1.42 4.24 31.71
N THR A 509 1.37 3.03 32.23
CA THR A 509 2.35 1.97 32.00
C THR A 509 1.73 0.83 31.22
N VAL A 510 2.57 -0.06 30.69
CA VAL A 510 2.09 -1.28 30.00
C VAL A 510 1.21 -2.13 30.92
N ASP A 511 1.48 -2.12 32.23
CA ASP A 511 0.74 -2.90 33.23
C ASP A 511 -0.72 -2.43 33.40
N ASP A 512 -1.06 -1.22 32.92
CA ASP A 512 -2.43 -0.69 32.94
C ASP A 512 -3.32 -1.25 31.80
N ILE A 513 -2.74 -1.82 30.73
CA ILE A 513 -3.48 -2.24 29.53
C ILE A 513 -4.68 -3.16 29.86
N PRO A 514 -4.54 -4.26 30.64
CA PRO A 514 -5.66 -5.16 30.90
C PRO A 514 -6.85 -4.47 31.56
N ALA A 515 -6.59 -3.57 32.52
CA ALA A 515 -7.64 -2.83 33.21
C ALA A 515 -8.31 -1.79 32.31
N LEU A 516 -7.55 -1.16 31.41
CA LEU A 516 -8.09 -0.22 30.41
C LEU A 516 -8.99 -0.93 29.40
N LEU A 517 -8.61 -2.14 28.98
CA LEU A 517 -9.40 -2.93 28.02
C LEU A 517 -10.66 -3.54 28.65
N ALA A 518 -10.60 -3.98 29.92
CA ALA A 518 -11.75 -4.57 30.61
C ALA A 518 -12.92 -3.60 30.82
N ARG A 519 -12.67 -2.29 30.85
CA ARG A 519 -13.72 -1.27 30.98
C ARG A 519 -14.62 -1.16 29.75
N ALA A 520 -14.14 -1.59 28.58
CA ALA A 520 -14.90 -1.52 27.33
C ALA A 520 -15.82 -2.72 27.08
N ASP A 521 -15.66 -3.81 27.84
CA ASP A 521 -16.56 -4.98 27.78
C ASP A 521 -17.79 -4.82 28.71
N GLY A 522 -17.90 -3.67 29.40
CA GLY A 522 -18.84 -3.44 30.51
C GLY A 522 -20.02 -2.50 30.25
N ASP A 523 -20.22 -2.01 29.02
CA ASP A 523 -21.37 -1.18 28.62
C ASP A 523 -22.22 -1.83 27.52
#